data_AF-A0A3D3WF02-F1
#
_entry.id   AF-A0A3D3WF02-F1
#
_cell.length_a   1.000
_cell.length_b   1.000
_cell.length_c   1.000
_cell.angle_alpha   90.00
_cell.angle_beta   90.00
_cell.angle_gamma   90.00
#
_symmetry.space_group_name_H-M   'P 1'
#
loop_
_entity.id
_entity.type
_entity.pdbx_description
1 polymer ?
#
loop_
_entity_poly.entity_id
_entity_poly.type
_entity_poly.pdbx_seq_one_letter_code
_entity_poly.pdbx_strand_id
1 'polypeptide(L)' 'LYRITHVLAGLGIQIQLASVSTYGDRVVDVFYVKDSFGLKIESQNRIDTIRNTLLKVLEDSDPANQVAA' A
#
# COMPACT_ATOMS: atom_id res chain seq x y z
N LEU A 1 4.53 5.67 -6.41
CA LEU A 1 3.09 5.41 -6.54
C LEU A 1 2.73 4.12 -7.29
N TYR A 2 3.13 3.94 -8.56
CA TYR A 2 2.71 2.80 -9.42
C TYR A 2 2.82 1.41 -8.77
N ARG A 3 3.92 1.12 -8.08
CA ARG A 3 4.17 -0.20 -7.46
C ARG A 3 3.13 -0.56 -6.39
N ILE A 4 2.74 0.40 -5.56
CA ILE A 4 1.72 0.21 -4.52
C ILE A 4 0.36 -0.08 -5.14
N THR A 5 -0.06 0.74 -6.10
CA THR A 5 -1.36 0.57 -6.77
C THR A 5 -1.41 -0.73 -7.57
N HIS A 6 -0.31 -1.14 -8.19
CA HIS A 6 -0.21 -2.42 -8.92
C HIS A 6 -0.37 -3.62 -7.98
N VAL A 7 0.28 -3.59 -6.82
CA VAL A 7 0.18 -4.66 -5.82
C VAL A 7 -1.22 -4.78 -5.24
N LEU A 8 -1.85 -3.64 -4.90
CA LEU A 8 -3.24 -3.64 -4.44
C LEU A 8 -4.19 -4.26 -5.48
N ALA A 9 -4.04 -3.89 -6.75
CA ALA A 9 -4.80 -4.48 -7.84
C ALA A 9 -4.56 -6.00 -7.97
N GLY A 10 -3.30 -6.44 -7.89
CA GLY A 10 -2.93 -7.86 -7.93
C GLY A 10 -3.50 -8.68 -6.77
N LEU A 11 -3.74 -8.06 -5.61
CA LEU A 11 -4.38 -8.67 -4.45
C LEU A 11 -5.92 -8.64 -4.50
N GLY A 12 -6.51 -8.14 -5.59
CA GLY A 12 -7.95 -7.99 -5.74
C GLY A 12 -8.54 -6.92 -4.81
N ILE A 13 -7.76 -5.88 -4.50
CA ILE A 13 -8.15 -4.78 -3.62
C ILE A 13 -8.52 -3.57 -4.45
N GLN A 14 -9.69 -3.01 -4.16
CA GLN A 14 -10.20 -1.83 -4.83
C GLN A 14 -9.87 -0.58 -4.01
N ILE A 15 -9.30 0.43 -4.66
CA ILE A 15 -9.11 1.76 -4.08
C ILE A 15 -10.41 2.55 -4.30
N GLN A 16 -11.07 2.95 -3.22
CA GLN A 16 -12.29 3.76 -3.26
C GLN A 16 -11.97 5.25 -3.26
N LEU A 17 -10.93 5.64 -2.54
CA LEU A 17 -10.44 7.01 -2.47
C LEU A 17 -8.92 6.99 -2.29
N ALA A 18 -8.25 7.91 -2.94
CA ALA A 18 -6.84 8.21 -2.72
C ALA A 18 -6.68 9.71 -2.45
N SER A 19 -5.86 10.05 -1.46
CA SER A 19 -5.47 11.43 -1.17
C SER A 19 -3.96 11.51 -1.10
N VAL A 20 -3.39 12.52 -1.78
CA VAL A 20 -1.97 12.84 -1.72
C VAL A 20 -1.85 14.20 -1.06
N SER A 21 -1.11 14.25 0.04
CA SER A 21 -0.93 15.47 0.83
C SER A 21 0.54 15.71 1.08
N THR A 22 0.94 16.98 1.12
CA THR A 22 2.32 17.39 1.41
C THR A 22 2.36 18.21 2.69
N TYR A 23 3.30 17.89 3.58
CA TYR A 23 3.55 18.64 4.80
C TYR A 23 5.04 18.98 4.91
N GLY A 24 5.38 20.25 4.66
CA GLY A 24 6.78 20.67 4.55
C GLY A 24 7.48 19.95 3.39
N ASP A 25 8.52 19.19 3.71
CA ASP A 25 9.32 18.37 2.80
C ASP A 25 8.79 16.94 2.64
N ARG A 26 7.73 16.55 3.37
CA ARG A 26 7.18 15.19 3.35
C ARG A 26 5.97 15.08 2.44
N VAL A 27 5.89 13.96 1.72
CA VAL A 27 4.72 13.55 0.94
C VAL A 27 4.04 12.37 1.65
N VAL A 28 2.73 12.41 1.77
CA VAL A 28 1.91 11.38 2.40
C VAL A 28 0.80 10.96 1.43
N ASP A 29 0.80 9.66 1.08
CA ASP A 29 -0.25 9.04 0.29
C ASP A 29 -1.19 8.23 1.20
N VAL A 30 -2.50 8.45 1.09
CA VAL A 30 -3.54 7.70 1.81
C VAL A 30 -4.47 7.02 0.82
N PHE A 31 -4.69 5.71 1.00
CA PHE A 31 -5.62 4.92 0.19
C PHE A 31 -6.70 4.30 1.08
N TYR A 32 -7.97 4.61 0.80
CA TYR A 32 -9.12 3.91 1.38
C TYR A 32 -9.48 2.75 0.48
N VAL A 33 -9.35 1.54 1.01
CA VAL A 33 -9.47 0.32 0.22
C VAL A 33 -10.59 -0.59 0.70
N LYS A 34 -11.11 -1.37 -0.23
CA LYS A 34 -12.09 -2.43 0.00
C LYS A 34 -11.67 -3.68 -0.75
N ASP A 35 -12.28 -4.81 -0.41
CA ASP A 35 -12.07 -6.02 -1.19
C ASP A 35 -12.72 -5.95 -2.58
N SER A 36 -12.55 -7.03 -3.35
CA SER A 36 -13.12 -7.19 -4.70
C SER A 36 -14.65 -7.11 -4.76
N PHE A 37 -15.33 -7.31 -3.64
CA PHE A 37 -16.80 -7.24 -3.53
C PHE A 37 -17.28 -5.87 -3.01
N GLY A 38 -16.38 -4.92 -2.78
CA GLY A 38 -16.73 -3.61 -2.24
C GLY A 38 -17.06 -3.64 -0.74
N LEU A 39 -16.60 -4.67 -0.03
CA LEU A 39 -16.75 -4.82 1.42
C LEU A 39 -15.47 -4.43 2.16
N LYS A 40 -15.64 -4.09 3.44
CA LYS A 40 -14.52 -3.82 4.33
C LYS A 40 -13.71 -5.11 4.52
N ILE A 41 -12.39 -4.99 4.47
CA ILE A 41 -11.49 -6.12 4.75
C ILE A 41 -11.40 -6.27 6.27
N GLU A 42 -11.95 -7.36 6.83
CA GLU A 42 -11.98 -7.60 8.28
C GLU A 42 -11.11 -8.77 8.73
N SER A 43 -10.78 -9.70 7.82
CA SER A 43 -9.92 -10.83 8.14
C SER A 43 -8.51 -10.37 8.48
N GLN A 44 -8.07 -10.63 9.71
CA GLN A 44 -6.73 -10.24 10.17
C GLN A 44 -5.62 -10.85 9.32
N ASN A 45 -5.73 -12.14 8.97
CA ASN A 45 -4.77 -12.82 8.08
C ASN A 45 -4.64 -12.12 6.72
N ARG A 46 -5.77 -11.64 6.17
CA ARG A 46 -5.76 -10.91 4.89
C ARG A 46 -5.12 -9.53 5.06
N ILE A 47 -5.43 -8.82 6.14
CA ILE A 47 -4.81 -7.53 6.47
C ILE A 47 -3.29 -7.69 6.60
N ASP A 48 -2.82 -8.74 7.29
CA ASP A 48 -1.40 -9.00 7.50
C ASP A 48 -0.69 -9.35 6.20
N THR A 49 -1.33 -10.16 5.33
CA THR A 49 -0.82 -10.45 3.98
C THR A 49 -0.64 -9.19 3.16
N ILE A 50 -1.63 -8.29 3.16
CA ILE A 50 -1.59 -7.02 2.45
C ILE A 50 -0.46 -6.15 2.99
N ARG A 51 -0.38 -6.00 4.31
CA ARG A 51 0.66 -5.20 4.97
C ARG A 51 2.05 -5.70 4.60
N ASN A 52 2.31 -6.99 4.76
CA ASN A 52 3.63 -7.57 4.51
C ASN A 52 4.03 -7.45 3.04
N THR A 53 3.09 -7.65 2.11
CA THR A 53 3.35 -7.49 0.68
C THR A 53 3.69 -6.04 0.34
N LEU A 54 2.96 -5.07 0.88
CA LEU A 54 3.22 -3.65 0.66
C LEU A 54 4.54 -3.20 1.28
N LEU A 55 4.87 -3.65 2.50
CA LEU A 55 6.15 -3.35 3.16
C LEU A 55 7.33 -3.86 2.35
N LYS A 56 7.27 -5.11 1.89
CA LYS A 56 8.32 -5.69 1.03
C LYS A 56 8.50 -4.87 -0.25
N VAL A 57 7.41 -4.47 -0.88
CA VAL A 57 7.45 -3.63 -2.08
C VAL A 57 8.12 -2.30 -1.77
N LEU A 58 7.80 -1.65 -0.65
CA LEU A 58 8.40 -0.38 -0.24
C LEU A 58 9.91 -0.50 0.02
N GLU A 59 10.34 -1.54 0.74
CA GLU A 59 11.75 -1.85 1.01
C GLU A 59 12.57 -1.97 -0.29
N ASP A 60 12.06 -2.69 -1.28
CA ASP A 60 12.72 -2.88 -2.57
C ASP A 60 12.86 -1.57 -3.38
N SER A 61 12.08 -0.53 -3.06
CA SER A 61 12.05 0.74 -3.82
C SER A 61 12.78 1.90 -3.17
N ASP A 62 13.25 1.78 -1.93
CA ASP A 62 14.02 2.83 -1.30
C ASP A 62 15.53 2.55 -1.43
N PRO A 63 16.26 3.27 -2.29
CA PRO A 63 17.72 3.09 -2.39
C PRO A 63 18.44 3.41 -1.07
N ALA A 64 17.85 4.16 -0.14
CA ALA A 64 18.41 4.39 1.19
C ALA A 64 18.29 3.17 2.13
N ASN A 65 17.36 2.25 1.89
CA ASN A 65 17.24 1.00 2.65
C ASN A 65 18.14 -0.13 2.11
N GLN A 66 18.68 0.00 0.89
CA GLN A 66 19.57 -1.02 0.30
C GLN A 66 21.02 -0.94 0.81
N VAL A 67 21.42 0.14 1.49
CA VAL A 67 22.79 0.33 2.04
C VAL A 67 22.97 -0.18 3.47
N ALA A 68 21.92 -0.69 4.12
CA ALA A 68 21.96 -1.15 5.51
C ALA A 68 22.12 -2.68 5.68
N ALA A 69 22.38 -3.42 4.59
CA ALA A 69 22.57 -4.88 4.59
C ALA A 69 24.01 -5.29 4.27
#